data_AF-V8NBM2-F1
#
_entry.id   AF-V8NBM2-F1
#
_cell.length_a   1.000
_cell.length_b   1.000
_cell.length_c   1.000
_cell.angle_alpha   90.00
_cell.angle_beta   90.00
_cell.angle_gamma   90.00
#
_symmetry.space_group_name_H-M   'P 1'
#
loop_
_entity.id
_entity.type
_entity.pdbx_description
1 polymer ?
#
loop_
_entity_poly.entity_id
_entity_poly.type
_entity_poly.pdbx_seq_one_letter_code
_entity_poly.pdbx_strand_id
1 'polypeptide(L)' 'MGRYKENFGNAGFASFDLVAQMTAEDLLRIGVTLAGHQKKILSSIQDMRLQMNQTLPVQV' A
#
# COMPACT_ATOMS: atom_id res chain seq x y z
N MET A 1 -7.68 9.13 -4.82
CA MET A 1 -7.45 8.23 -3.68
C MET A 1 -7.10 8.97 -2.38
N GLY A 2 -6.89 10.30 -2.38
CA GLY A 2 -6.54 11.05 -1.16
C GLY A 2 -7.55 10.98 0.00
N ARG A 3 -8.81 10.62 -0.26
CA ARG A 3 -9.84 10.44 0.78
C ARG A 3 -9.51 9.36 1.84
N TYR A 4 -8.55 8.47 1.57
CA TYR A 4 -8.13 7.41 2.50
C TYR A 4 -6.91 7.79 3.34
N LYS A 5 -6.37 9.01 3.18
CA LYS A 5 -5.14 9.44 3.86
C LYS A 5 -5.20 9.21 5.38
N GLU A 6 -6.26 9.66 6.02
CA GLU A 6 -6.43 9.49 7.47
C GLU A 6 -6.63 8.02 7.85
N ASN A 7 -7.31 7.22 7.03
CA ASN A 7 -7.49 5.79 7.26
C ASN A 7 -6.15 5.04 7.36
N PHE A 8 -5.22 5.34 6.46
CA PHE A 8 -3.87 4.75 6.49
C PHE A 8 -3.10 5.20 7.74
N GLY A 9 -3.10 6.50 8.03
CA GLY A 9 -2.41 7.06 9.20
C GLY A 9 -2.95 6.51 10.52
N ASN A 10 -4.27 6.52 10.69
CA ASN A 10 -4.95 6.02 11.90
C ASN A 10 -4.77 4.52 12.10
N ALA A 11 -4.57 3.75 11.02
CA ALA A 11 -4.30 2.33 11.08
C ALA A 11 -2.82 1.96 11.24
N GLY A 12 -1.93 2.97 11.36
CA GLY A 12 -0.50 2.78 11.56
C GLY A 12 0.33 2.54 10.29
N PHE A 13 -0.26 2.67 9.09
CA PHE A 13 0.47 2.55 7.83
C PHE A 13 1.22 3.86 7.50
N ALA A 14 2.29 4.10 8.26
CA ALA A 14 3.04 5.35 8.25
C ALA A 14 4.37 5.32 7.45
N SER A 15 4.72 4.18 6.84
CA SER A 15 5.93 4.05 6.02
C SER A 15 5.66 3.25 4.73
N PHE A 16 6.54 3.42 3.74
CA PHE A 16 6.47 2.64 2.51
C PHE A 16 6.64 1.14 2.75
N ASP A 17 7.51 0.72 3.69
CA ASP A 17 7.68 -0.70 4.01
C ASP A 17 6.41 -1.35 4.56
N LEU A 18 5.64 -0.61 5.38
CA LEU A 18 4.37 -1.08 5.91
C LEU A 18 3.29 -1.12 4.82
N VAL A 19 3.19 -0.06 4.02
CA VAL A 19 2.24 0.00 2.89
C VAL A 19 2.56 -1.07 1.85
N ALA A 20 3.84 -1.33 1.62
CA ALA A 20 4.32 -2.37 0.72
C ALA A 20 3.94 -3.76 1.19
N GLN A 21 3.53 -3.99 2.44
CA GLN A 21 3.10 -5.31 2.91
C GLN A 21 1.58 -5.48 2.94
N MET A 22 0.82 -4.43 2.64
CA MET A 22 -0.65 -4.46 2.75
C MET A 22 -1.30 -5.48 1.80
N THR A 23 -2.37 -6.07 2.31
CA THR A 23 -3.24 -7.01 1.63
C THR A 23 -4.62 -6.40 1.33
N ALA A 24 -5.47 -7.12 0.60
CA ALA A 24 -6.86 -6.73 0.41
C ALA A 24 -7.64 -6.68 1.74
N GLU A 25 -7.29 -7.55 2.70
CA GLU A 25 -7.89 -7.59 4.03
C GLU A 25 -7.55 -6.33 4.84
N ASP A 26 -6.30 -5.87 4.77
CA ASP A 26 -5.89 -4.61 5.39
C ASP A 26 -6.68 -3.42 4.85
N LEU A 27 -6.86 -3.38 3.53
CA LEU A 27 -7.64 -2.33 2.88
C LEU A 27 -9.10 -2.32 3.36
N LEU A 28 -9.71 -3.50 3.51
CA LEU A 28 -11.04 -3.63 4.07
C LEU A 28 -11.09 -3.13 5.52
N ARG A 29 -10.12 -3.54 6.34
CA ARG A 29 -10.03 -3.17 7.77
C ARG A 29 -9.92 -1.67 7.97
N ILE A 30 -9.23 -0.95 7.08
CA ILE A 30 -9.11 0.52 7.16
C ILE A 30 -10.26 1.26 6.48
N GLY A 31 -11.28 0.57 5.95
CA GLY A 31 -12.47 1.21 5.37
C GLY A 31 -12.39 1.47 3.87
N VAL A 32 -11.44 0.88 3.15
CA VAL A 32 -11.46 0.83 1.67
C VAL A 32 -12.32 -0.36 1.25
N THR A 33 -13.63 -0.16 1.15
CA THR A 33 -14.60 -1.24 0.87
C THR A 33 -14.94 -1.40 -0.62
N LEU A 34 -14.72 -0.36 -1.44
CA LEU A 34 -15.03 -0.41 -2.86
C LEU A 34 -13.97 -1.23 -3.61
N ALA A 35 -14.39 -2.33 -4.25
CA ALA A 35 -13.51 -3.23 -5.00
C ALA A 35 -12.63 -2.51 -6.04
N GLY A 36 -13.19 -1.54 -6.77
CA GLY A 36 -12.43 -0.73 -7.73
C GLY A 36 -11.33 0.11 -7.08
N HIS A 37 -11.55 0.58 -5.85
CA HIS A 37 -10.53 1.32 -5.10
C HIS A 37 -9.47 0.39 -4.52
N GLN A 38 -9.89 -0.76 -3.97
CA GLN A 38 -8.96 -1.80 -3.50
C GLN A 38 -8.01 -2.22 -4.62
N LYS A 39 -8.56 -2.56 -5.79
CA LYS A 39 -7.77 -2.92 -6.98
C LYS A 39 -6.77 -1.83 -7.34
N LYS A 40 -7.22 -0.57 -7.43
CA LYS A 40 -6.34 0.56 -7.79
C LYS A 40 -5.19 0.74 -6.79
N ILE A 41 -5.46 0.61 -5.49
CA ILE A 41 -4.45 0.76 -4.44
C ILE A 41 -3.46 -0.42 -4.47
N LEU A 42 -3.94 -1.66 -4.58
CA LEU A 42 -3.08 -2.85 -4.65
C LEU A 42 -2.18 -2.83 -5.89
N SER A 43 -2.67 -2.37 -7.04
CA SER A 43 -1.83 -2.19 -8.23
C SER A 43 -0.72 -1.17 -7.97
N SER A 44 -1.01 -0.02 -7.36
CA SER A 44 0.02 0.96 -7.00
C SER A 44 1.03 0.43 -5.97
N ILE A 45 0.60 -0.43 -5.03
CA ILE A 45 1.50 -1.12 -4.09
C ILE A 45 2.41 -2.10 -4.83
N GLN A 46 1.89 -2.84 -5.81
CA GLN A 46 2.70 -3.73 -6.64
C GLN A 46 3.76 -2.97 -7.44
N ASP A 47 3.38 -1.86 -8.08
CA ASP A 47 4.32 -1.00 -8.82
C ASP A 47 5.40 -0.42 -7.88
N MET A 48 5.02 -0.01 -6.68
CA MET A 48 5.93 0.46 -5.64
C MET A 48 6.96 -0.61 -5.25
N ARG A 49 6.52 -1.85 -5.01
CA ARG A 49 7.42 -2.98 -4.69
C ARG A 49 8.46 -3.21 -5.78
N LEU A 50 8.04 -3.14 -7.04
CA LEU A 50 8.95 -3.30 -8.18
C LEU A 50 10.04 -2.21 -8.20
N GLN A 51 9.67 -0.95 -7.92
CA GLN A 51 10.61 0.17 -7.87
C GLN A 51 11.56 0.07 -6.65
N MET A 52 11.05 -0.34 -5.49
CA MET A 52 11.88 -0.56 -4.29
C MET A 52 12.93 -1.65 -4.56
N ASN A 53 12.55 -2.73 -5.24
CA ASN A 53 13.46 -3.81 -5.58
C ASN A 53 14.51 -3.42 -6.63
N GLN A 54 14.26 -2.38 -7.43
CA GLN A 54 15.21 -1.83 -8.41
C GLN A 54 16.18 -0.80 -7.81
N THR A 55 15.86 -0.21 -6.67
CA THR A 55 16.62 0.89 -6.06
C THR A 55 17.57 0.41 -4.94
N LEU A 56 17.43 -0.82 -4.46
CA LEU A 56 18.38 -1.43 -3.54
C LEU A 56 19.59 -1.96 -4.34
N PRO A 57 20.83 -1.49 -4.06
CA PRO A 57 22.01 -2.09 -4.68
C PRO A 57 22.11 -3.53 -4.20
N VAL A 58 22.18 -4.48 -5.14
CA VAL A 58 22.61 -5.85 -4.87
C VAL A 58 23.93 -5.76 -4.12
N GLN A 59 23.90 -5.99 -2.80
CA GLN A 59 25.12 -6.22 -2.04
C GLN A 59 25.61 -7.60 -2.45
N VAL A 60 26.66 -7.59 -3.27
CA VAL A 60 27.49 -8.76 -3.60
C VAL A 60 28.41 -9.12 -2.44
#